data_AF-A0A7C6RWY6-F1
#
_entry.id   AF-A0A7C6RWY6-F1
#
_cell.length_a   1.000
_cell.length_b   1.000
_cell.length_c   1.000
_cell.angle_alpha   90.00
_cell.angle_beta   90.00
_cell.angle_gamma   90.00
#
_symmetry.space_group_name_H-M   'P 1'
#
loop_
_entity.id
_entity.type
_entity.pdbx_description
1 polymer ?
#
loop_
_entity_poly.entity_id
_entity_poly.type
_entity_poly.pdbx_seq_one_letter_code
_entity_poly.pdbx_strand_id
1 'polypeptide(L)'
;MTITLADAQQIKQALAEYLATSEQVAEVPFLTKDHEAWVKVDEEAWIDERNQIHIGLWTLQPDGDAWVLIYRPTPPASRVGYQYLAHLQYAENQWRILSISFKKIYYR
;
A
#
# COMPACT_ATOMS: atom_id res chain seq x y z
N MET A 1 10.19 -16.93 2.24
CA MET A 1 8.73 -17.09 1.99
C MET A 1 8.47 -16.63 0.57
N THR A 2 7.81 -17.43 -0.25
CA THR A 2 7.42 -17.05 -1.61
C THR A 2 5.99 -16.53 -1.54
N ILE A 3 5.75 -15.28 -1.94
CA ILE A 3 4.42 -14.70 -1.90
C ILE A 3 3.64 -15.12 -3.15
N THR A 4 2.41 -15.58 -2.97
CA THR A 4 1.55 -16.17 -4.00
C THR A 4 0.49 -15.19 -4.49
N LEU A 5 -0.23 -15.54 -5.56
CA LEU A 5 -1.41 -14.77 -5.99
C LEU A 5 -2.52 -14.76 -4.93
N ALA A 6 -2.65 -15.84 -4.16
CA ALA A 6 -3.62 -15.91 -3.05
C ALA A 6 -3.25 -14.93 -1.93
N ASP A 7 -1.96 -14.79 -1.62
CA ASP A 7 -1.48 -13.75 -0.70
C ASP A 7 -1.77 -12.35 -1.24
N ALA A 8 -1.53 -12.10 -2.53
CA ALA A 8 -1.83 -10.82 -3.16
C ALA A 8 -3.32 -10.43 -3.02
N GLN A 9 -4.22 -11.40 -3.19
CA GLN A 9 -5.66 -11.20 -2.99
C GLN A 9 -6.01 -10.91 -1.52
N GLN A 10 -5.42 -11.64 -0.57
CA GLN A 10 -5.62 -11.37 0.87
C GLN A 10 -5.11 -9.98 1.26
N ILE A 11 -3.94 -9.60 0.76
CA ILE A 11 -3.35 -8.28 1.02
C ILE A 11 -4.24 -7.17 0.44
N LYS A 12 -4.79 -7.36 -0.78
CA LYS A 12 -5.75 -6.42 -1.38
C LYS A 12 -6.96 -6.24 -0.48
N GLN A 13 -7.54 -7.34 0.00
CA GLN A 13 -8.70 -7.28 0.90
C GLN A 13 -8.37 -6.58 2.21
N ALA A 14 -7.22 -6.89 2.83
CA ALA A 14 -6.77 -6.24 4.06
C ALA A 14 -6.53 -4.74 3.87
N LEU A 15 -5.98 -4.32 2.73
CA LEU A 15 -5.78 -2.91 2.39
C LEU A 15 -7.11 -2.18 2.21
N ALA A 16 -8.04 -2.75 1.45
CA ALA A 16 -9.37 -2.17 1.24
C ALA A 16 -10.14 -2.01 2.55
N GLU A 17 -10.11 -3.04 3.40
CA GLU A 17 -10.75 -3.02 4.72
C GLU A 17 -10.13 -1.96 5.63
N TYR A 18 -8.80 -1.91 5.71
CA TYR A 18 -8.10 -0.93 6.55
C TYR A 18 -8.41 0.50 6.12
N LEU A 19 -8.34 0.78 4.82
CA LEU A 19 -8.73 2.08 4.28
C LEU A 19 -10.18 2.43 4.65
N ALA A 20 -11.12 1.50 4.48
CA ALA A 20 -12.53 1.75 4.74
C ALA A 20 -12.88 1.97 6.22
N THR A 21 -12.15 1.35 7.15
CA THR A 21 -12.57 1.21 8.55
C THR A 21 -11.67 1.90 9.57
N SER A 22 -10.38 2.08 9.27
CA SER A 22 -9.42 2.61 10.25
C SER A 22 -9.54 4.13 10.39
N GLU A 23 -9.78 4.59 11.62
CA GLU A 23 -9.79 6.03 11.96
C GLU A 23 -8.41 6.69 11.73
N GLN A 24 -7.32 5.92 11.83
CA GLN A 24 -5.95 6.42 11.64
C GLN A 24 -5.71 6.92 10.21
N VAL A 25 -6.49 6.45 9.23
CA VAL A 25 -6.36 6.88 7.83
C VAL A 25 -6.70 8.37 7.70
N ALA A 26 -7.60 8.90 8.53
CA ALA A 26 -7.94 10.32 8.53
C ALA A 26 -6.76 11.22 8.95
N GLU A 27 -5.76 10.66 9.64
CA GLU A 27 -4.53 11.37 10.04
C GLU A 27 -3.44 11.32 8.96
N VAL A 28 -3.60 10.51 7.92
CA VAL A 28 -2.64 10.39 6.81
C VAL A 28 -2.88 11.54 5.82
N PRO A 29 -1.91 12.46 5.62
CA PRO A 29 -2.09 13.63 4.77
C PRO A 29 -2.50 13.24 3.36
N PHE A 30 -3.58 13.86 2.88
CA PHE A 30 -4.09 13.73 1.51
C PHE A 30 -4.52 12.31 1.09
N LEU A 31 -4.51 11.31 1.97
CA LEU A 31 -5.01 9.96 1.68
C LEU A 31 -6.53 9.88 1.95
N THR A 32 -7.30 10.61 1.17
CA THR A 32 -8.78 10.65 1.25
C THR A 32 -9.42 9.62 0.31
N LYS A 33 -10.73 9.40 0.42
CA LYS A 33 -11.47 8.40 -0.38
C LYS A 33 -11.42 8.64 -1.90
N ASP A 34 -11.22 9.88 -2.32
CA ASP A 34 -11.06 10.32 -3.70
C ASP A 34 -9.59 10.28 -4.17
N HIS A 35 -8.64 10.02 -3.28
CA HIS A 35 -7.22 9.92 -3.63
C HIS A 35 -6.95 8.66 -4.45
N GLU A 36 -6.09 8.75 -5.46
CA GLU A 36 -5.84 7.64 -6.40
C GLU A 36 -5.30 6.36 -5.73
N ALA A 37 -4.48 6.51 -4.68
CA ALA A 37 -4.00 5.39 -3.86
C ALA A 37 -5.13 4.65 -3.14
N TRP A 38 -6.29 5.28 -2.95
CA TRP A 38 -7.49 4.65 -2.41
C TRP A 38 -8.32 4.04 -3.54
N VAL A 39 -8.64 4.86 -4.55
CA VAL A 39 -9.54 4.49 -5.65
C VAL A 39 -9.01 3.28 -6.41
N LYS A 40 -7.70 3.18 -6.63
CA LYS A 40 -7.11 2.09 -7.41
C LYS A 40 -6.89 0.81 -6.62
N VAL A 41 -7.18 0.76 -5.32
CA VAL A 41 -7.12 -0.51 -4.55
C VAL A 41 -8.11 -1.54 -5.10
N ASP A 42 -9.20 -1.09 -5.71
CA ASP A 42 -10.20 -1.97 -6.33
C ASP A 42 -9.69 -2.68 -7.60
N GLU A 43 -8.57 -2.23 -8.20
CA GLU A 43 -7.95 -2.89 -9.35
C GLU A 43 -7.47 -4.31 -9.01
N GLU A 44 -7.38 -5.18 -10.01
CA GLU A 44 -6.94 -6.57 -9.81
C GLU A 44 -5.51 -6.60 -9.26
N ALA A 45 -5.27 -7.49 -8.28
CA ALA A 45 -3.93 -7.71 -7.75
C ALA A 45 -3.18 -8.66 -8.68
N TRP A 46 -1.94 -8.33 -9.03
CA TRP A 46 -1.14 -9.11 -9.98
C TRP A 46 0.32 -9.20 -9.54
N ILE A 47 1.03 -10.16 -10.13
CA ILE A 47 2.46 -10.40 -9.90
C ILE A 47 3.20 -10.07 -11.19
N ASP A 48 4.21 -9.22 -11.13
CA ASP A 48 5.01 -8.87 -12.30
C ASP A 48 6.08 -9.92 -12.64
N GLU A 49 6.77 -9.73 -13.76
CA GLU A 49 7.85 -10.61 -14.24
C GLU A 49 9.04 -10.71 -13.26
N ARG A 50 9.13 -9.80 -12.28
CA ARG A 50 10.15 -9.76 -11.23
C ARG A 50 9.65 -10.37 -9.91
N ASN A 51 8.49 -11.02 -9.92
CA ASN A 51 7.80 -11.56 -8.74
C ASN A 51 7.41 -10.48 -7.70
N GLN A 52 7.18 -9.23 -8.12
CA GLN A 52 6.64 -8.19 -7.25
C GLN A 52 5.11 -8.18 -7.31
N ILE A 53 4.49 -8.01 -6.14
CA ILE A 53 3.03 -7.91 -6.04
C ILE A 53 2.61 -6.46 -6.19
N HIS A 54 1.59 -6.26 -7.01
CA HIS A 54 0.97 -4.98 -7.26
C HIS A 54 -0.52 -5.05 -6.90
N ILE A 55 -1.00 -4.07 -6.14
CA ILE A 55 -2.40 -3.89 -5.74
C ILE A 55 -2.78 -2.46 -6.13
N GLY A 56 -3.38 -2.30 -7.31
CA GLY A 56 -3.52 -0.99 -7.93
C GLY A 56 -2.16 -0.30 -8.10
N LEU A 57 -1.98 0.83 -7.42
CA LEU A 57 -0.72 1.60 -7.42
C LEU A 57 0.23 1.25 -6.27
N TRP A 58 -0.14 0.29 -5.42
CA TRP A 58 0.70 -0.16 -4.32
C TRP A 58 1.58 -1.30 -4.77
N THR A 59 2.87 -1.21 -4.48
CA THR A 59 3.83 -2.30 -4.73
C THR A 59 4.30 -2.88 -3.41
N LEU A 60 4.22 -4.20 -3.27
CA LEU A 60 4.72 -4.91 -2.10
C LEU A 60 6.24 -5.01 -2.14
N GLN A 61 6.90 -4.58 -1.06
CA GLN A 61 8.35 -4.60 -0.94
C GLN A 61 8.75 -5.06 0.47
N PRO A 62 9.91 -5.74 0.60
CA PRO A 62 10.50 -5.97 1.92
C PRO A 62 11.04 -4.65 2.51
N ASP A 63 10.86 -4.45 3.81
CA ASP A 63 11.42 -3.35 4.59
C ASP A 63 12.07 -3.90 5.87
N GLY A 64 13.38 -4.20 5.79
CA GLY A 64 14.08 -4.93 6.83
C GLY A 64 13.50 -6.34 7.02
N ASP A 65 13.05 -6.64 8.24
CA ASP A 65 12.40 -7.91 8.59
C ASP A 65 10.87 -7.88 8.37
N ALA A 66 10.32 -6.77 7.87
CA ALA A 66 8.89 -6.57 7.65
C ALA A 66 8.54 -6.48 6.15
N TRP A 67 7.23 -6.47 5.87
CA TRP A 67 6.68 -6.24 4.54
C TRP A 67 5.88 -4.94 4.53
N VAL A 68 6.02 -4.16 3.46
CA VAL A 68 5.30 -2.91 3.26
C VAL A 68 4.70 -2.84 1.87
N LEU A 69 3.48 -2.34 1.77
CA LEU A 69 2.93 -1.86 0.49
C LEU A 69 3.34 -0.40 0.37
N ILE A 70 4.07 -0.10 -0.70
CA ILE A 70 4.54 1.25 -0.97
C ILE A 70 3.71 1.83 -2.09
N TYR A 71 3.12 2.98 -1.82
CA TYR A 71 2.56 3.85 -2.84
C TYR A 71 3.45 5.08 -2.98
N ARG A 72 3.94 5.31 -4.20
CA ARG A 72 4.69 6.51 -4.56
C ARG A 72 3.99 7.19 -5.74
N PRO A 73 3.24 8.29 -5.52
CA PRO A 73 2.65 9.04 -6.60
C PRO A 73 3.76 9.56 -7.52
N THR A 74 3.48 9.60 -8.81
CA THR A 74 4.31 10.38 -9.73
C THR A 74 4.29 11.84 -9.25
N PRO A 75 5.43 12.53 -9.10
CA PRO A 75 5.45 13.92 -8.70
C PRO A 75 4.51 14.77 -9.56
N PRO A 76 3.57 15.53 -8.96
CA PRO A 76 3.01 16.68 -9.65
C PRO A 76 4.15 17.69 -9.89
N ALA A 77 3.90 18.75 -10.67
CA ALA A 77 4.86 19.87 -10.80
C ALA A 77 5.24 20.51 -9.44
N SER A 78 4.54 20.16 -8.34
CA SER A 78 4.96 20.48 -6.98
C SER A 78 6.24 19.74 -6.60
N ARG A 79 7.25 20.49 -6.16
CA ARG A 79 8.53 19.96 -5.64
C ARG A 79 8.41 19.12 -4.35
N VAL A 80 7.18 18.90 -3.88
CA VAL A 80 6.85 18.15 -2.67
C VAL A 80 5.76 17.13 -3.01
N GLY A 81 5.95 15.89 -2.59
CA GLY A 81 4.93 14.84 -2.60
C GLY A 81 5.02 13.96 -1.35
N TYR A 82 4.22 12.89 -1.32
CA TYR A 82 4.14 11.96 -0.21
C TYR A 82 4.29 10.53 -0.71
N GLN A 83 5.13 9.74 -0.07
CA GLN A 83 5.13 8.29 -0.19
C GLN A 83 4.31 7.73 0.96
N TYR A 84 3.35 6.86 0.67
CA TYR A 84 2.62 6.11 1.71
C TYR A 84 3.20 4.71 1.85
N LEU A 85 3.24 4.22 3.08
CA LEU A 85 3.69 2.87 3.43
C LEU A 85 2.63 2.22 4.30
N ALA A 86 1.96 1.19 3.77
CA ALA A 86 1.09 0.35 4.57
C ALA A 86 1.93 -0.80 5.14
N HIS A 87 2.01 -0.88 6.47
CA HIS A 87 2.79 -1.88 7.19
C HIS A 87 2.00 -3.17 7.32
N LEU A 88 2.58 -4.27 6.85
CA LEU A 88 1.93 -5.57 6.83
C LEU A 88 2.46 -6.47 7.94
N GLN A 89 1.56 -7.31 8.43
CA GLN A 89 1.89 -8.45 9.26
C GLN A 89 1.20 -9.69 8.69
N TYR A 90 1.96 -10.78 8.63
CA TYR A 90 1.39 -12.12 8.41
C TYR A 90 1.31 -12.84 9.75
N ALA A 91 0.10 -13.09 10.22
CA ALA A 91 -0.15 -13.79 11.47
C ALA A 91 -1.38 -14.69 11.31
N GLU A 92 -1.37 -15.86 11.94
CA GLU A 92 -2.53 -16.77 11.93
C GLU A 92 -3.02 -17.15 10.51
N ASN A 93 -2.09 -17.30 9.57
CA ASN A 93 -2.34 -17.53 8.15
C ASN A 93 -3.14 -16.41 7.43
N GLN A 94 -3.09 -15.19 7.95
CA GLN A 94 -3.77 -14.03 7.39
C GLN A 94 -2.84 -12.82 7.28
N TRP A 95 -2.94 -12.10 6.17
CA TRP A 95 -2.33 -10.79 6.01
C TRP A 95 -3.21 -9.71 6.65
N ARG A 96 -2.58 -8.79 7.38
CA ARG A 96 -3.24 -7.63 7.99
C ARG A 96 -2.42 -6.36 7.75
N ILE A 97 -3.11 -5.23 7.60
CA ILE A 97 -2.49 -3.90 7.64
C ILE A 97 -2.51 -3.40 9.08
N LEU A 98 -1.34 -3.09 9.63
CA LEU A 98 -1.21 -2.59 11.00
C LEU A 98 -1.37 -1.07 11.06
N SER A 99 -0.75 -0.37 10.12
CA SER A 99 -0.78 1.08 10.02
C SER A 99 -0.47 1.54 8.60
N ILE A 100 -0.90 2.76 8.26
CA ILE A 100 -0.40 3.47 7.08
C ILE A 100 0.37 4.69 7.56
N SER A 101 1.64 4.75 7.20
CA SER A 101 2.53 5.88 7.48
C SER A 101 2.87 6.64 6.20
N PHE A 102 3.43 7.84 6.34
CA PHE A 102 3.81 8.65 5.19
C PHE A 102 5.20 9.25 5.35
N LYS A 103 5.89 9.44 4.23
CA LYS A 103 7.14 10.17 4.14
C LYS A 103 7.00 11.29 3.12
N LYS A 104 7.30 12.51 3.55
CA LYS A 104 7.42 13.65 2.62
C LYS A 104 8.64 13.44 1.73
N ILE A 105 8.42 13.50 0.42
CA ILE A 105 9.45 13.34 -0.61
C ILE A 105 9.61 14.66 -1.36
N TYR A 106 10.86 15.03 -1.62
CA TYR A 106 11.21 16.25 -2.34
C TYR A 106 11.74 15.87 -3.71
N TYR A 107 11.12 16.44 -4.73
CA TYR A 107 11.51 16.25 -6.12
C TYR A 107 12.45 17.37 -6.52
N ARG A 108 13.58 17.00 -7.14
CA ARG A 108 14.61 17.95 -7.61
C ARG A 108 14.20 18.61 -8.90
#